data_AF-A0A849A9V5-F1
#
_entry.id   AF-A0A849A9V5-F1
#
_cell.length_a   1.000
_cell.length_b   1.000
_cell.length_c   1.000
_cell.angle_alpha   90.00
_cell.angle_beta   90.00
_cell.angle_gamma   90.00
#
_symmetry.space_group_name_H-M   'P 1'
#
loop_
_entity.id
_entity.type
_entity.pdbx_description
1 polymer ?
#
loop_
_entity_poly.entity_id
_entity_poly.type
_entity_poly.pdbx_seq_one_letter_code
_entity_poly.pdbx_strand_id
1 'polypeptide(L)'
;MTTAPGTPTDAHDAGADPTTAGPGAAADNTAAAATDSAAARPGDELAGVIRKRAMLDLTGFTRPEELAAITGLERIAVVVVRRSLAAAYTLIPADRIANSVFVPDDAEVRIHTGSLSVSGDALAGDQPVALVVTGMLLITSPVTAPVTGSISVTGTVLVPRGSEGNVGAAMSGTGALVPYAWAEDQQVRLMSGQSSLSGAALTNTAGQPQDILVLAGQTVITGEVGDIGYQQILVAGQSAASVEAQASLEQYLTILGQFGWYRGSQPRTLLNDAELAAGYFELIQPDTSLVVFGNLTLADDVTPELLRQKVTDIVLFGNLTAPAALVPMVQALTIEQYGNITAAGSA
;
A
#
# COMPACT_ATOMS: atom_id res chain seq x y z
N MET A 1 1.71 -70.11 -16.00
CA MET A 1 2.60 -70.57 -14.92
C MET A 1 3.98 -70.69 -15.52
N THR A 2 4.79 -69.67 -15.35
CA THR A 2 6.14 -69.56 -15.93
C THR A 2 7.05 -69.11 -14.80
N THR A 3 8.06 -69.92 -14.52
CA THR A 3 8.99 -69.77 -13.40
C THR A 3 10.30 -69.12 -13.85
N ALA A 4 10.96 -68.51 -12.84
CA ALA A 4 12.38 -68.15 -12.72
C ALA A 4 12.81 -66.77 -13.29
N PRO A 5 13.99 -66.22 -12.88
CA PRO A 5 14.58 -66.15 -11.54
C PRO A 5 15.24 -64.77 -11.24
N GLY A 6 15.78 -64.60 -10.02
CA GLY A 6 17.01 -63.82 -9.83
C GLY A 6 16.90 -62.57 -8.96
N THR A 7 17.32 -62.68 -7.71
CA THR A 7 17.63 -61.57 -6.80
C THR A 7 19.11 -61.22 -6.91
N PRO A 8 19.48 -59.94 -7.07
CA PRO A 8 20.79 -59.45 -6.67
C PRO A 8 20.70 -58.66 -5.36
N THR A 9 21.48 -59.12 -4.40
CA THR A 9 21.90 -58.41 -3.19
C THR A 9 23.00 -57.42 -3.58
N ASP A 10 22.88 -56.17 -3.12
CA ASP A 10 23.96 -55.24 -2.72
C ASP A 10 23.56 -53.79 -3.01
N ALA A 11 23.41 -52.98 -1.97
CA ALA A 11 23.82 -51.57 -1.97
C ALA A 11 23.66 -50.93 -0.58
N HIS A 12 24.80 -50.62 0.01
CA HIS A 12 25.12 -49.40 0.74
C HIS A 12 24.20 -48.86 1.83
N ASP A 13 24.64 -49.20 3.04
CA ASP A 13 24.83 -48.30 4.18
C ASP A 13 25.42 -46.93 3.77
N ALA A 14 24.66 -45.87 4.01
CA ALA A 14 25.13 -44.49 4.14
C ALA A 14 24.09 -43.70 4.94
N GLY A 15 24.32 -43.64 6.26
CA GLY A 15 23.61 -42.74 7.15
C GLY A 15 23.85 -41.28 6.79
N ALA A 16 22.77 -40.52 6.68
CA ALA A 16 22.79 -39.07 6.76
C ALA A 16 21.56 -38.63 7.56
N ASP A 17 21.83 -38.22 8.79
CA ASP A 17 20.93 -37.64 9.77
C ASP A 17 20.58 -36.20 9.35
N PRO A 18 19.32 -35.87 9.00
CA PRO A 18 18.93 -34.50 8.75
C PRO A 18 18.67 -33.81 10.09
N THR A 19 19.70 -33.09 10.50
CA THR A 19 19.67 -32.13 11.60
C THR A 19 18.48 -31.16 11.46
N THR A 20 17.77 -31.06 12.56
CA THR A 20 16.73 -30.11 12.92
C THR A 20 17.17 -28.65 12.68
N ALA A 21 16.61 -28.02 11.65
CA ALA A 21 16.67 -26.57 11.49
C ALA A 21 15.59 -25.90 12.36
N GLY A 22 16.01 -25.36 13.50
CA GLY A 22 15.17 -24.53 14.36
C GLY A 22 14.90 -23.13 13.75
N PRO A 23 13.81 -22.46 14.18
CA PRO A 23 13.43 -21.15 13.68
C PRO A 23 14.41 -20.07 14.13
N GLY A 24 14.84 -19.25 13.17
CA GLY A 24 15.78 -18.14 13.36
C GLY A 24 15.26 -17.08 14.32
N ALA A 25 16.09 -16.75 15.29
CA ALA A 25 15.92 -15.65 16.22
C ALA A 25 15.90 -14.31 15.48
N ALA A 26 14.98 -13.44 15.91
CA ALA A 26 14.92 -12.04 15.53
C ALA A 26 16.25 -11.35 15.87
N ALA A 27 16.89 -10.76 14.88
CA ALA A 27 18.09 -9.97 15.05
C ALA A 27 17.72 -8.60 15.64
N ASP A 28 18.11 -8.44 16.89
CA ASP A 28 18.17 -7.21 17.66
C ASP A 28 19.14 -6.23 16.97
N ASN A 29 18.65 -5.05 16.57
CA ASN A 29 19.44 -4.06 15.84
C ASN A 29 19.45 -2.73 16.63
N THR A 30 20.25 -2.68 17.68
CA THR A 30 20.51 -1.48 18.48
C THR A 30 22.01 -1.24 18.59
N ALA A 31 22.51 -0.23 17.87
CA ALA A 31 23.55 0.71 18.32
C ALA A 31 23.94 1.67 17.18
N ALA A 32 23.41 2.89 17.19
CA ALA A 32 23.93 4.01 16.41
C ALA A 32 24.43 5.11 17.36
N ALA A 33 25.63 5.60 17.07
CA ALA A 33 26.45 6.45 17.90
C ALA A 33 25.84 7.85 18.15
N ALA A 34 25.90 8.29 19.41
CA ALA A 34 25.54 9.64 19.81
C ALA A 34 26.61 10.64 19.34
N THR A 35 26.22 11.57 18.48
CA THR A 35 26.97 12.78 18.15
C THR A 35 26.37 13.94 18.95
N ASP A 36 27.22 14.64 19.70
CA ASP A 36 26.87 15.77 20.56
C ASP A 36 26.63 17.01 19.69
N SER A 37 25.36 17.20 19.29
CA SER A 37 24.86 18.38 18.57
C SER A 37 24.09 19.24 19.56
N ALA A 38 24.49 20.51 19.71
CA ALA A 38 23.79 21.48 20.55
C ALA A 38 22.32 21.56 20.11
N ALA A 39 21.42 21.02 20.94
CA ALA A 39 20.02 20.84 20.60
C ALA A 39 19.34 22.19 20.35
N ALA A 40 19.04 22.48 19.07
CA ALA A 40 18.12 23.53 18.69
C ALA A 40 16.80 23.32 19.43
N ARG A 41 16.17 24.42 19.89
CA ARG A 41 14.87 24.30 20.56
C ARG A 41 13.88 23.68 19.56
N PRO A 42 13.07 22.69 19.97
CA PRO A 42 11.99 22.18 19.15
C PRO A 42 11.03 23.35 18.87
N GLY A 43 11.15 23.96 17.70
CA GLY A 43 10.44 25.19 17.33
C GLY A 43 11.20 26.11 16.37
N ASP A 44 12.54 26.17 16.44
CA ASP A 44 13.32 27.07 15.58
C ASP A 44 13.26 26.63 14.10
N GLU A 45 13.10 25.34 13.84
CA GLU A 45 12.91 24.81 12.47
C GLU A 45 11.52 25.10 11.88
N LEU A 46 10.55 25.53 12.70
CA LEU A 46 9.17 25.74 12.32
C LEU A 46 8.80 27.22 12.16
N ALA A 47 9.75 28.14 12.35
CA ALA A 47 9.52 29.56 12.12
C ALA A 47 9.34 29.90 10.62
N GLY A 48 8.47 30.87 10.33
CA GLY A 48 8.22 31.35 8.97
C GLY A 48 7.11 30.59 8.24
N VAL A 49 7.25 30.37 6.94
CA VAL A 49 6.23 29.68 6.12
C VAL A 49 6.62 28.21 5.97
N ILE A 50 5.82 27.31 6.53
CA ILE A 50 6.03 25.87 6.44
C ILE A 50 5.36 25.35 5.16
N ARG A 51 6.13 24.64 4.31
CA ARG A 51 5.65 24.21 3.00
C ARG A 51 5.92 22.75 2.68
N LYS A 52 5.09 22.17 1.80
CA LYS A 52 5.33 20.89 1.10
C LYS A 52 5.65 19.72 2.04
N ARG A 53 4.80 19.52 3.06
CA ARG A 53 4.92 18.41 4.01
C ARG A 53 3.74 17.46 3.84
N ALA A 54 3.99 16.16 3.91
CA ALA A 54 2.90 15.18 4.02
C ALA A 54 2.16 15.35 5.36
N MET A 55 2.93 15.53 6.44
CA MET A 55 2.41 15.69 7.79
C MET A 55 3.14 16.83 8.50
N LEU A 56 2.40 17.68 9.20
CA LEU A 56 2.93 18.66 10.14
C LEU A 56 2.35 18.37 11.52
N ASP A 57 3.22 17.94 12.44
CA ASP A 57 2.86 17.69 13.82
C ASP A 57 3.14 18.93 14.68
N LEU A 58 2.07 19.56 15.18
CA LEU A 58 2.12 20.71 16.08
C LEU A 58 1.77 20.32 17.53
N THR A 59 1.70 19.03 17.85
CA THR A 59 1.27 18.54 19.18
C THR A 59 2.35 18.70 20.26
N GLY A 60 3.58 19.00 19.86
CA GLY A 60 4.66 19.40 20.77
C GLY A 60 4.49 20.81 21.34
N PHE A 61 3.67 21.65 20.71
CA PHE A 61 3.33 22.97 21.23
C PHE A 61 2.30 22.86 22.36
N THR A 62 2.49 23.68 23.38
CA THR A 62 1.64 23.70 24.58
C THR A 62 1.01 25.06 24.83
N ARG A 63 1.49 26.11 24.15
CA ARG A 63 1.01 27.48 24.34
C ARG A 63 0.78 28.18 23.00
N PRO A 64 -0.26 29.03 22.88
CA PRO A 64 -0.55 29.79 21.66
C PRO A 64 0.63 30.59 21.09
N GLU A 65 1.47 31.17 21.96
CA GLU A 65 2.59 32.03 21.55
C GLU A 65 3.66 31.26 20.79
N GLU A 66 3.74 29.94 20.97
CA GLU A 66 4.71 29.08 20.28
C GLU A 66 4.34 28.91 18.81
N LEU A 67 3.04 29.03 18.48
CA LEU A 67 2.56 29.04 17.10
C LEU A 67 2.75 30.40 16.40
N ALA A 68 3.00 31.48 17.15
CA ALA A 68 3.14 32.82 16.58
C ALA A 68 4.38 32.97 15.67
N ALA A 69 5.36 32.08 15.79
CA ALA A 69 6.51 32.02 14.90
C ALA A 69 6.16 31.50 13.50
N ILE A 70 5.03 30.79 13.35
CA ILE A 70 4.56 30.24 12.07
C ILE A 70 3.74 31.32 11.35
N THR A 71 4.31 31.90 10.30
CA THR A 71 3.69 32.98 9.51
C THR A 71 2.77 32.47 8.40
N GLY A 72 2.81 31.16 8.08
CA GLY A 72 1.90 30.56 7.10
C GLY A 72 2.15 29.07 6.88
N LEU A 73 1.14 28.38 6.37
CA LEU A 73 1.16 26.96 6.02
C LEU A 73 0.78 26.79 4.54
N GLU A 74 1.59 26.09 3.76
CA GLU A 74 1.32 25.90 2.32
C GLU A 74 1.53 24.44 1.88
N ARG A 75 0.54 23.86 1.20
CA ARG A 75 0.64 22.50 0.62
C ARG A 75 1.05 21.47 1.66
N ILE A 76 0.22 21.33 2.69
CA ILE A 76 0.39 20.32 3.73
C ILE A 76 -0.79 19.37 3.67
N ALA A 77 -0.54 18.07 3.60
CA ALA A 77 -1.65 17.12 3.50
C ALA A 77 -2.41 17.04 4.84
N VAL A 78 -1.70 16.82 5.95
CA VAL A 78 -2.32 16.76 7.27
C VAL A 78 -1.56 17.62 8.27
N VAL A 79 -2.29 18.41 9.06
CA VAL A 79 -1.77 19.13 10.22
C VAL A 79 -2.41 18.56 11.47
N VAL A 80 -1.62 18.17 12.47
CA VAL A 80 -2.11 17.65 13.76
C VAL A 80 -1.86 18.70 14.83
N VAL A 81 -2.92 19.11 15.53
CA VAL A 81 -2.88 20.20 16.51
C VAL A 81 -3.65 19.80 17.77
N ARG A 82 -3.17 20.20 18.94
CA ARG A 82 -3.93 20.07 20.19
C ARG A 82 -5.18 20.98 20.18
N ARG A 83 -6.29 20.53 20.75
CA ARG A 83 -7.56 21.29 20.79
C ARG A 83 -7.43 22.65 21.47
N SER A 84 -6.65 22.75 22.55
CA SER A 84 -6.38 24.03 23.23
C SER A 84 -5.73 25.08 22.33
N LEU A 85 -5.01 24.67 21.28
CA LEU A 85 -4.34 25.55 20.34
C LEU A 85 -5.17 25.87 19.09
N ALA A 86 -6.38 25.33 18.95
CA ALA A 86 -7.19 25.47 17.76
C ALA A 86 -7.45 26.94 17.37
N ALA A 87 -7.75 27.80 18.34
CA ALA A 87 -7.99 29.22 18.09
C ALA A 87 -6.74 29.99 17.63
N ALA A 88 -5.55 29.59 18.10
CA ALA A 88 -4.30 30.19 17.65
C ALA A 88 -3.91 29.69 16.26
N TYR A 89 -4.13 28.40 16.01
CA TYR A 89 -3.91 27.77 14.70
C TYR A 89 -4.74 28.42 13.59
N THR A 90 -6.01 28.75 13.83
CA THR A 90 -6.87 29.39 12.81
C THR A 90 -6.44 30.80 12.43
N LEU A 91 -5.55 31.44 13.19
CA LEU A 91 -4.97 32.74 12.84
C LEU A 91 -3.79 32.61 11.86
N ILE A 92 -3.23 31.41 11.68
CA ILE A 92 -2.13 31.17 10.76
C ILE A 92 -2.69 31.11 9.33
N PRO A 93 -2.20 31.95 8.39
CA PRO A 93 -2.60 31.87 6.99
C PRO A 93 -2.34 30.47 6.42
N ALA A 94 -3.37 29.83 5.88
CA ALA A 94 -3.30 28.47 5.34
C ALA A 94 -3.66 28.45 3.86
N ASP A 95 -2.79 27.87 3.02
CA ASP A 95 -3.02 27.61 1.60
C ASP A 95 -2.85 26.13 1.29
N ARG A 96 -3.87 25.50 0.69
CA ARG A 96 -3.86 24.07 0.30
C ARG A 96 -3.49 23.13 1.46
N ILE A 97 -4.20 23.26 2.57
CA ILE A 97 -4.16 22.28 3.65
C ILE A 97 -5.28 21.27 3.41
N ALA A 98 -4.95 19.98 3.23
CA ALA A 98 -5.98 19.00 2.89
C ALA A 98 -6.82 18.60 4.11
N ASN A 99 -6.19 18.41 5.27
CA ASN A 99 -6.89 18.07 6.51
C ASN A 99 -6.20 18.68 7.75
N SER A 100 -7.00 19.06 8.76
CA SER A 100 -6.52 19.51 10.07
C SER A 100 -7.17 18.65 11.16
N VAL A 101 -6.35 18.00 11.98
CA VAL A 101 -6.78 17.05 13.01
C VAL A 101 -6.57 17.66 14.39
N PHE A 102 -7.66 17.86 15.13
CA PHE A 102 -7.63 18.41 16.47
C PHE A 102 -7.71 17.33 17.55
N VAL A 103 -6.57 17.02 18.16
CA VAL A 103 -6.44 15.97 19.18
C VAL A 103 -6.69 16.52 20.58
N PRO A 104 -7.26 15.72 21.51
CA PRO A 104 -7.41 16.11 22.92
C PRO A 104 -6.08 16.54 23.55
N ASP A 105 -6.13 17.46 24.50
CA ASP A 105 -4.94 18.04 25.13
C ASP A 105 -4.21 17.09 26.08
N ASP A 106 -4.92 16.10 26.61
CA ASP A 106 -4.44 15.09 27.55
C ASP A 106 -4.12 13.74 26.89
N ALA A 107 -4.42 13.58 25.59
CA ALA A 107 -4.21 12.34 24.88
C ALA A 107 -2.74 12.13 24.48
N GLU A 108 -2.29 10.87 24.54
CA GLU A 108 -1.05 10.45 23.88
C GLU A 108 -1.30 10.42 22.38
N VAL A 109 -0.55 11.21 21.60
CA VAL A 109 -0.71 11.30 20.16
C VAL A 109 0.20 10.27 19.48
N ARG A 110 -0.39 9.39 18.67
CA ARG A 110 0.34 8.43 17.84
C ARG A 110 0.04 8.71 16.38
N ILE A 111 1.07 9.10 15.64
CA ILE A 111 0.95 9.45 14.23
C ILE A 111 1.60 8.36 13.39
N HIS A 112 0.86 7.83 12.42
CA HIS A 112 1.34 6.82 11.49
C HIS A 112 1.07 7.23 10.03
N THR A 113 2.03 6.96 9.15
CA THR A 113 1.89 7.15 7.70
C THR A 113 2.08 5.82 6.99
N GLY A 114 1.20 5.50 6.04
CA GLY A 114 1.18 4.22 5.33
C GLY A 114 0.12 3.27 5.90
N SER A 115 0.44 1.98 5.96
CA SER A 115 -0.45 0.96 6.51
C SER A 115 -0.11 0.69 7.98
N LEU A 116 -1.11 0.71 8.86
CA LEU A 116 -1.02 0.32 10.26
C LEU A 116 -1.95 -0.86 10.52
N SER A 117 -1.45 -1.89 11.21
CA SER A 117 -2.24 -3.03 11.66
C SER A 117 -2.30 -3.04 13.19
N VAL A 118 -3.51 -3.14 13.75
CA VAL A 118 -3.76 -3.19 15.19
C VAL A 118 -4.81 -4.25 15.51
N SER A 119 -4.73 -4.88 16.66
CA SER A 119 -5.84 -5.72 17.15
C SER A 119 -6.98 -4.83 17.69
N GLY A 120 -8.19 -5.37 17.75
CA GLY A 120 -9.33 -4.68 18.34
C GLY A 120 -9.11 -4.33 19.82
N ASP A 121 -8.50 -5.23 20.58
CA ASP A 121 -8.19 -5.02 22.00
C ASP A 121 -7.17 -3.89 22.22
N ALA A 122 -6.23 -3.70 21.29
CA ALA A 122 -5.25 -2.62 21.38
C ALA A 122 -5.90 -1.22 21.27
N LEU A 123 -7.11 -1.13 20.72
CA LEU A 123 -7.89 0.11 20.65
C LEU A 123 -8.76 0.34 21.89
N ALA A 124 -9.02 -0.68 22.69
CA ALA A 124 -9.92 -0.64 23.85
C ALA A 124 -9.21 -0.35 25.20
N GLY A 125 -8.04 0.31 25.17
CA GLY A 125 -7.24 0.57 26.38
C GLY A 125 -7.85 1.60 27.35
N ASP A 126 -7.29 1.72 28.54
CA ASP A 126 -7.77 2.66 29.58
C ASP A 126 -7.25 4.10 29.40
N GLN A 127 -6.18 4.27 28.61
CA GLN A 127 -5.56 5.58 28.37
C GLN A 127 -6.10 6.20 27.09
N PRO A 128 -6.47 7.51 27.09
CA PRO A 128 -6.93 8.19 25.89
C PRO A 128 -5.77 8.31 24.88
N VAL A 129 -5.85 7.56 23.80
CA VAL A 129 -4.90 7.65 22.68
C VAL A 129 -5.55 8.38 21.51
N ALA A 130 -4.85 9.39 20.98
CA ALA A 130 -5.21 10.03 19.72
C ALA A 130 -4.41 9.39 18.59
N LEU A 131 -5.01 8.41 17.91
CA LEU A 131 -4.41 7.72 16.79
C LEU A 131 -4.68 8.46 15.48
N VAL A 132 -3.65 8.99 14.84
CA VAL A 132 -3.74 9.69 13.56
C VAL A 132 -3.06 8.85 12.49
N VAL A 133 -3.82 8.38 11.50
CA VAL A 133 -3.29 7.53 10.40
C VAL A 133 -3.51 8.23 9.07
N THR A 134 -2.44 8.39 8.29
CA THR A 134 -2.52 8.81 6.88
C THR A 134 -2.21 7.62 5.99
N GLY A 135 -3.24 7.01 5.41
CA GLY A 135 -3.15 5.76 4.67
C GLY A 135 -4.21 4.76 5.12
N MET A 136 -3.81 3.54 5.46
CA MET A 136 -4.72 2.46 5.82
C MET A 136 -4.58 2.07 7.29
N LEU A 137 -5.69 2.02 8.02
CA LEU A 137 -5.78 1.37 9.32
C LEU A 137 -6.49 0.03 9.17
N LEU A 138 -5.82 -1.05 9.52
CA LEU A 138 -6.36 -2.39 9.54
C LEU A 138 -6.55 -2.85 10.98
N ILE A 139 -7.78 -3.11 11.36
CA ILE A 139 -8.12 -3.69 12.66
C ILE A 139 -8.27 -5.20 12.46
N THR A 140 -7.46 -6.03 13.11
CA THR A 140 -7.35 -7.46 12.79
C THR A 140 -8.27 -8.36 13.61
N SER A 141 -8.87 -7.85 14.68
CA SER A 141 -9.81 -8.58 15.53
C SER A 141 -10.96 -7.68 16.00
N PRO A 142 -12.14 -8.24 16.33
CA PRO A 142 -13.31 -7.44 16.69
C PRO A 142 -13.05 -6.47 17.84
N VAL A 143 -13.57 -5.26 17.73
CA VAL A 143 -13.53 -4.26 18.80
C VAL A 143 -14.77 -4.45 19.66
N THR A 144 -14.62 -5.18 20.77
CA THR A 144 -15.75 -5.58 21.63
C THR A 144 -16.12 -4.55 22.69
N ALA A 145 -15.21 -3.62 23.00
CA ALA A 145 -15.42 -2.53 23.95
C ALA A 145 -15.30 -1.16 23.28
N PRO A 146 -15.86 -0.08 23.86
CA PRO A 146 -15.68 1.27 23.34
C PRO A 146 -14.20 1.64 23.24
N VAL A 147 -13.80 2.26 22.14
CA VAL A 147 -12.44 2.78 21.95
C VAL A 147 -12.24 4.00 22.85
N THR A 148 -11.28 3.94 23.76
CA THR A 148 -10.93 5.07 24.63
C THR A 148 -9.97 5.99 23.90
N GLY A 149 -10.50 7.02 23.25
CA GLY A 149 -9.70 8.02 22.55
C GLY A 149 -10.33 8.50 21.26
N SER A 150 -9.48 8.92 20.32
CA SER A 150 -9.93 9.39 19.00
C SER A 150 -9.09 8.76 17.90
N ILE A 151 -9.75 8.24 16.88
CA ILE A 151 -9.13 7.69 15.68
C ILE A 151 -9.36 8.67 14.52
N SER A 152 -8.30 9.29 14.02
CA SER A 152 -8.35 10.13 12.83
C SER A 152 -7.65 9.47 11.68
N VAL A 153 -8.40 8.89 10.75
CA VAL A 153 -7.83 8.30 9.53
C VAL A 153 -8.13 9.17 8.33
N THR A 154 -7.06 9.53 7.60
CA THR A 154 -7.14 10.07 6.23
C THR A 154 -6.79 8.94 5.27
N GLY A 155 -7.81 8.25 4.77
CA GLY A 155 -7.67 7.07 3.90
C GLY A 155 -8.73 6.00 4.21
N THR A 156 -8.32 4.75 4.42
CA THR A 156 -9.26 3.61 4.59
C THR A 156 -9.08 2.96 5.96
N VAL A 157 -10.19 2.63 6.61
CA VAL A 157 -10.22 1.81 7.82
C VAL A 157 -10.87 0.48 7.49
N LEU A 158 -10.08 -0.59 7.50
CA LEU A 158 -10.56 -1.95 7.39
C LEU A 158 -10.90 -2.47 8.78
N VAL A 159 -12.14 -2.93 8.97
CA VAL A 159 -12.64 -3.31 10.29
C VAL A 159 -13.37 -4.66 10.24
N PRO A 160 -13.27 -5.53 11.25
CA PRO A 160 -14.09 -6.72 11.34
C PRO A 160 -15.57 -6.34 11.46
N ARG A 161 -16.42 -6.98 10.67
CA ARG A 161 -17.88 -6.79 10.76
C ARG A 161 -18.36 -6.98 12.20
N GLY A 162 -19.20 -6.07 12.67
CA GLY A 162 -19.69 -5.98 14.06
C GLY A 162 -18.95 -4.95 14.92
N SER A 163 -17.78 -4.45 14.50
CA SER A 163 -17.01 -3.46 15.26
C SER A 163 -17.28 -2.02 14.84
N GLU A 164 -18.15 -1.80 13.83
CA GLU A 164 -18.38 -0.50 13.21
C GLU A 164 -18.93 0.52 14.21
N GLY A 165 -19.78 0.09 15.15
CA GLY A 165 -20.34 0.97 16.18
C GLY A 165 -19.28 1.51 17.13
N ASN A 166 -18.41 0.64 17.65
CA ASN A 166 -17.37 1.02 18.61
C ASN A 166 -16.26 1.85 17.95
N VAL A 167 -15.83 1.46 16.75
CA VAL A 167 -14.81 2.20 15.99
C VAL A 167 -15.39 3.52 15.49
N GLY A 168 -16.58 3.50 14.91
CA GLY A 168 -17.24 4.68 14.35
C GLY A 168 -17.50 5.77 15.40
N ALA A 169 -17.81 5.41 16.64
CA ALA A 169 -17.98 6.37 17.73
C ALA A 169 -16.69 7.12 18.09
N ALA A 170 -15.52 6.50 17.92
CA ALA A 170 -14.22 7.12 18.18
C ALA A 170 -13.59 7.76 16.93
N MET A 171 -14.16 7.52 15.75
CA MET A 171 -13.62 8.07 14.51
C MET A 171 -13.92 9.57 14.38
N SER A 172 -12.86 10.34 14.19
CA SER A 172 -12.92 11.76 13.83
C SER A 172 -12.07 11.97 12.58
N GLY A 173 -12.67 11.94 11.38
CA GLY A 173 -11.91 12.10 10.14
C GLY A 173 -12.74 11.85 8.89
N THR A 174 -12.08 11.84 7.73
CA THR A 174 -12.70 11.65 6.41
C THR A 174 -12.50 10.24 5.85
N GLY A 175 -11.96 9.32 6.64
CA GLY A 175 -11.65 7.97 6.18
C GLY A 175 -12.89 7.12 5.92
N ALA A 176 -12.80 6.22 4.93
CA ALA A 176 -13.84 5.26 4.64
C ALA A 176 -13.72 4.05 5.58
N LEU A 177 -14.76 3.78 6.36
CA LEU A 177 -14.86 2.57 7.17
C LEU A 177 -15.41 1.43 6.30
N VAL A 178 -14.62 0.37 6.13
CA VAL A 178 -14.94 -0.76 5.27
C VAL A 178 -14.94 -2.04 6.13
N PRO A 179 -16.13 -2.62 6.39
CA PRO A 179 -16.21 -3.85 7.14
C PRO A 179 -15.80 -5.06 6.28
N TYR A 180 -15.05 -5.99 6.86
CA TYR A 180 -14.65 -7.24 6.24
C TYR A 180 -15.18 -8.45 7.04
N ALA A 181 -15.27 -9.61 6.38
CA ALA A 181 -15.77 -10.83 7.01
C ALA A 181 -14.73 -11.38 8.00
N TRP A 182 -15.12 -11.57 9.25
CA TRP A 182 -14.25 -12.09 10.30
C TRP A 182 -14.74 -13.43 10.84
N ALA A 183 -13.79 -14.27 11.22
CA ALA A 183 -14.03 -15.54 11.89
C ALA A 183 -13.05 -15.72 13.06
N GLU A 184 -13.47 -16.49 14.06
CA GLU A 184 -12.57 -16.96 15.12
C GLU A 184 -11.40 -17.73 14.48
N ASP A 185 -10.18 -17.46 14.93
CA ASP A 185 -8.92 -17.98 14.37
C ASP A 185 -8.53 -17.51 12.95
N GLN A 186 -9.25 -16.57 12.34
CA GLN A 186 -8.86 -15.97 11.07
C GLN A 186 -7.53 -15.24 11.16
N GLN A 187 -6.61 -15.51 10.22
CA GLN A 187 -5.42 -14.68 10.04
C GLN A 187 -5.67 -13.61 8.98
N VAL A 188 -5.16 -12.41 9.26
CA VAL A 188 -5.15 -11.30 8.31
C VAL A 188 -3.73 -11.14 7.77
N ARG A 189 -3.51 -11.47 6.50
CA ARG A 189 -2.22 -11.32 5.84
C ARG A 189 -2.15 -10.00 5.13
N LEU A 190 -1.33 -9.08 5.65
CA LEU A 190 -1.11 -7.78 5.04
C LEU A 190 0.15 -7.81 4.16
N MET A 191 -0.03 -7.55 2.87
CA MET A 191 1.05 -7.19 1.96
C MET A 191 0.95 -5.71 1.67
N SER A 192 2.01 -4.96 1.99
CA SER A 192 2.02 -3.50 1.77
C SER A 192 3.21 -3.03 0.96
N GLY A 193 3.06 -1.88 0.29
CA GLY A 193 4.08 -1.29 -0.56
C GLY A 193 3.99 -1.76 -2.01
N GLN A 194 5.13 -1.95 -2.66
CA GLN A 194 5.23 -2.46 -4.03
C GLN A 194 5.51 -3.96 -4.00
N SER A 195 4.66 -4.77 -4.62
CA SER A 195 4.81 -6.23 -4.59
C SER A 195 4.44 -6.91 -5.90
N SER A 196 5.06 -8.07 -6.13
CA SER A 196 4.67 -9.01 -7.19
C SER A 196 4.25 -10.31 -6.52
N LEU A 197 3.07 -10.79 -6.86
CA LEU A 197 2.49 -12.01 -6.31
C LEU A 197 2.34 -13.03 -7.44
N SER A 198 2.68 -14.29 -7.20
CA SER A 198 2.34 -15.36 -8.15
C SER A 198 0.92 -15.85 -7.88
N GLY A 199 0.23 -16.35 -8.89
CA GLY A 199 -1.07 -17.00 -8.72
C GLY A 199 -1.00 -18.20 -7.76
N ALA A 200 0.12 -18.92 -7.73
CA ALA A 200 0.37 -19.98 -6.76
C ALA A 200 0.36 -19.50 -5.29
N ALA A 201 0.76 -18.25 -5.02
CA ALA A 201 0.73 -17.69 -3.66
C ALA A 201 -0.70 -17.40 -3.16
N LEU A 202 -1.70 -17.38 -4.06
CA LEU A 202 -3.11 -17.21 -3.71
C LEU A 202 -3.78 -18.48 -3.20
N THR A 203 -3.11 -19.63 -3.34
CA THR A 203 -3.61 -20.92 -2.84
C THR A 203 -3.60 -21.03 -1.31
N ASN A 204 -2.91 -20.11 -0.62
CA ASN A 204 -2.82 -20.04 0.84
C ASN A 204 -2.48 -21.39 1.52
N THR A 205 -1.55 -22.17 0.97
CA THR A 205 -1.25 -23.54 1.44
C THR A 205 -0.86 -23.65 2.93
N ALA A 206 -0.32 -22.58 3.50
CA ALA A 206 0.09 -22.52 4.91
C ALA A 206 -0.97 -21.87 5.84
N GLY A 207 -2.12 -21.46 5.31
CA GLY A 207 -3.17 -20.77 6.04
C GLY A 207 -4.45 -21.59 6.19
N GLN A 208 -5.50 -20.92 6.64
CA GLN A 208 -6.84 -21.47 6.76
C GLN A 208 -7.78 -20.87 5.69
N PRO A 209 -8.84 -21.58 5.27
CA PRO A 209 -9.78 -21.07 4.28
C PRO A 209 -10.47 -19.76 4.68
N GLN A 210 -10.60 -19.49 5.99
CA GLN A 210 -11.15 -18.23 6.50
C GLN A 210 -10.18 -17.06 6.46
N ASP A 211 -8.89 -17.27 6.20
CA ASP A 211 -7.90 -16.19 6.17
C ASP A 211 -8.23 -15.17 5.08
N ILE A 212 -7.83 -13.92 5.31
CA ILE A 212 -7.96 -12.86 4.31
C ILE A 212 -6.58 -12.33 3.92
N LEU A 213 -6.48 -11.94 2.65
CA LEU A 213 -5.31 -11.27 2.10
C LEU A 213 -5.64 -9.79 1.87
N VAL A 214 -4.83 -8.90 2.42
CA VAL A 214 -4.94 -7.45 2.21
C VAL A 214 -3.75 -6.98 1.38
N LEU A 215 -4.03 -6.46 0.19
CA LEU A 215 -3.06 -5.91 -0.75
C LEU A 215 -3.11 -4.38 -0.67
N ALA A 216 -2.19 -3.79 0.10
CA ALA A 216 -2.16 -2.37 0.41
C ALA A 216 -1.00 -1.64 -0.30
N GLY A 217 -1.25 -1.04 -1.45
CA GLY A 217 -0.20 -0.39 -2.26
C GLY A 217 -0.29 -0.77 -3.72
N GLN A 218 0.84 -1.11 -4.33
CA GLN A 218 0.94 -1.46 -5.75
C GLN A 218 1.27 -2.95 -5.88
N THR A 219 0.36 -3.72 -6.48
CA THR A 219 0.54 -5.17 -6.60
C THR A 219 0.27 -5.68 -8.01
N VAL A 220 1.15 -6.53 -8.53
CA VAL A 220 0.87 -7.29 -9.75
C VAL A 220 0.78 -8.77 -9.43
N ILE A 221 -0.33 -9.40 -9.80
CA ILE A 221 -0.55 -10.84 -9.70
C ILE A 221 -0.18 -11.45 -11.05
N THR A 222 0.78 -12.37 -11.05
CA THR A 222 1.38 -12.97 -12.24
C THR A 222 1.25 -14.49 -12.27
N GLY A 223 1.33 -15.09 -13.46
CA GLY A 223 1.22 -16.53 -13.65
C GLY A 223 -0.21 -17.05 -13.51
N GLU A 224 -0.35 -18.37 -13.59
CA GLU A 224 -1.65 -19.05 -13.51
C GLU A 224 -2.23 -18.97 -12.10
N VAL A 225 -3.50 -18.57 -12.00
CA VAL A 225 -4.27 -18.56 -10.76
C VAL A 225 -5.11 -19.82 -10.69
N GLY A 226 -4.68 -20.76 -9.85
CA GLY A 226 -5.46 -21.96 -9.51
C GLY A 226 -6.49 -21.69 -8.42
N ASP A 227 -6.70 -22.67 -7.54
CA ASP A 227 -7.62 -22.53 -6.40
C ASP A 227 -7.18 -21.39 -5.47
N ILE A 228 -8.12 -20.54 -5.06
CA ILE A 228 -7.87 -19.46 -4.10
C ILE A 228 -8.17 -19.97 -2.71
N GLY A 229 -7.16 -19.96 -1.83
CA GLY A 229 -7.27 -20.45 -0.45
C GLY A 229 -7.59 -19.36 0.58
N TYR A 230 -7.89 -18.14 0.14
CA TYR A 230 -8.33 -17.05 0.99
C TYR A 230 -9.86 -16.90 0.91
N GLN A 231 -10.50 -16.57 2.03
CA GLN A 231 -11.92 -16.23 2.05
C GLN A 231 -12.20 -14.94 1.28
N GLN A 232 -11.28 -13.98 1.38
CA GLN A 232 -11.41 -12.65 0.81
C GLN A 232 -10.04 -12.08 0.47
N ILE A 233 -9.96 -11.36 -0.64
CA ILE A 233 -8.80 -10.57 -1.06
C ILE A 233 -9.22 -9.10 -1.12
N LEU A 234 -8.74 -8.31 -0.17
CA LEU A 234 -9.00 -6.87 -0.10
C LEU A 234 -7.89 -6.11 -0.84
N VAL A 235 -8.24 -5.33 -1.85
CA VAL A 235 -7.29 -4.48 -2.58
C VAL A 235 -7.45 -3.03 -2.15
N ALA A 236 -6.52 -2.54 -1.34
CA ALA A 236 -6.45 -1.16 -0.87
C ALA A 236 -5.29 -0.43 -1.55
N GLY A 237 -5.45 -0.09 -2.83
CA GLY A 237 -4.41 0.54 -3.62
C GLY A 237 -4.61 0.33 -5.13
N GLN A 238 -3.53 0.07 -5.85
CA GLN A 238 -3.52 -0.18 -7.28
C GLN A 238 -3.05 -1.62 -7.52
N SER A 239 -3.86 -2.44 -8.18
CA SER A 239 -3.46 -3.81 -8.48
C SER A 239 -3.75 -4.19 -9.92
N ALA A 240 -2.96 -5.13 -10.46
CA ALA A 240 -3.27 -5.74 -11.76
C ALA A 240 -3.12 -7.26 -11.72
N ALA A 241 -3.89 -7.94 -12.57
CA ALA A 241 -3.82 -9.39 -12.75
C ALA A 241 -4.08 -9.77 -14.21
N SER A 242 -3.75 -11.01 -14.60
CA SER A 242 -4.10 -11.53 -15.93
C SER A 242 -5.62 -11.60 -16.09
N VAL A 243 -6.13 -11.25 -17.27
CA VAL A 243 -7.54 -11.46 -17.66
C VAL A 243 -7.97 -12.93 -17.54
N GLU A 244 -7.02 -13.86 -17.70
CA GLU A 244 -7.27 -15.30 -17.55
C GLU A 244 -7.64 -15.66 -16.10
N ALA A 245 -7.17 -14.88 -15.13
CA ALA A 245 -7.47 -15.07 -13.71
C ALA A 245 -8.75 -14.37 -13.27
N GLN A 246 -9.39 -13.58 -14.14
CA GLN A 246 -10.52 -12.70 -13.79
C GLN A 246 -11.67 -13.49 -13.16
N ALA A 247 -12.16 -14.52 -13.85
CA ALA A 247 -13.27 -15.33 -13.36
C ALA A 247 -12.98 -16.00 -12.01
N SER A 248 -11.74 -16.43 -11.77
CA SER A 248 -11.34 -17.05 -10.51
C SER A 248 -11.26 -16.02 -9.38
N LEU A 249 -10.70 -14.83 -9.64
CA LEU A 249 -10.43 -13.80 -8.63
C LEU A 249 -11.67 -12.98 -8.24
N GLU A 250 -12.54 -12.65 -9.20
CA GLU A 250 -13.64 -11.69 -8.98
C GLU A 250 -14.54 -12.04 -7.78
N GLN A 251 -14.78 -13.33 -7.54
CA GLN A 251 -15.62 -13.78 -6.42
C GLN A 251 -14.99 -13.55 -5.04
N TYR A 252 -13.67 -13.38 -4.96
CA TYR A 252 -12.94 -13.15 -3.70
C TYR A 252 -12.49 -11.70 -3.53
N LEU A 253 -12.49 -10.92 -4.62
CA LEU A 253 -11.97 -9.55 -4.62
C LEU A 253 -12.96 -8.57 -3.99
N THR A 254 -12.43 -7.70 -3.15
CA THR A 254 -13.08 -6.44 -2.76
C THR A 254 -12.12 -5.31 -3.03
N ILE A 255 -12.47 -4.46 -4.00
CA ILE A 255 -11.59 -3.41 -4.52
C ILE A 255 -11.94 -2.09 -3.84
N LEU A 256 -10.97 -1.53 -3.13
CA LEU A 256 -11.04 -0.24 -2.41
C LEU A 256 -10.12 0.81 -3.05
N GLY A 257 -9.69 0.56 -4.29
CA GLY A 257 -8.84 1.43 -5.08
C GLY A 257 -9.01 1.15 -6.57
N GLN A 258 -7.91 0.96 -7.29
CA GLN A 258 -7.89 0.73 -8.73
C GLN A 258 -7.45 -0.71 -9.00
N PHE A 259 -8.11 -1.37 -9.95
CA PHE A 259 -7.75 -2.72 -10.38
C PHE A 259 -7.79 -2.81 -11.90
N GLY A 260 -6.79 -3.43 -12.52
CA GLY A 260 -6.71 -3.57 -13.97
C GLY A 260 -6.40 -5.01 -14.40
N TRP A 261 -6.85 -5.37 -15.60
CA TRP A 261 -6.61 -6.69 -16.18
C TRP A 261 -5.67 -6.58 -17.38
N TYR A 262 -4.56 -7.30 -17.38
CA TYR A 262 -3.63 -7.37 -18.53
C TYR A 262 -3.82 -8.68 -19.31
N ARG A 263 -3.46 -8.74 -20.60
CA ARG A 263 -3.68 -9.95 -21.43
C ARG A 263 -2.41 -10.77 -21.68
N GLY A 264 -1.23 -10.16 -21.64
CA GLY A 264 0.05 -10.81 -21.91
C GLY A 264 0.47 -11.76 -20.77
N SER A 265 0.99 -12.93 -21.11
CA SER A 265 1.42 -13.95 -20.13
C SER A 265 2.66 -13.56 -19.32
N GLN A 266 3.45 -12.59 -19.81
CA GLN A 266 4.65 -12.08 -19.17
C GLN A 266 4.60 -10.54 -19.08
N PRO A 267 3.80 -9.97 -18.16
CA PRO A 267 3.71 -8.52 -18.04
C PRO A 267 5.06 -7.92 -17.62
N ARG A 268 5.40 -6.76 -18.17
CA ARG A 268 6.48 -5.90 -17.68
C ARG A 268 5.88 -4.85 -16.75
N THR A 269 6.25 -4.94 -15.49
CA THR A 269 5.80 -4.01 -14.46
C THR A 269 6.79 -2.86 -14.30
N LEU A 270 6.30 -1.63 -14.39
CA LEU A 270 7.04 -0.41 -14.10
C LEU A 270 6.45 0.17 -12.82
N LEU A 271 7.21 0.15 -11.72
CA LEU A 271 6.71 0.53 -10.38
C LEU A 271 6.93 2.01 -10.04
N ASN A 272 7.78 2.68 -10.81
CA ASN A 272 8.19 4.07 -10.61
C ASN A 272 8.20 4.79 -11.95
N ASP A 273 8.55 6.07 -11.90
CA ASP A 273 8.78 6.86 -13.09
C ASP A 273 9.83 6.20 -14.00
N ALA A 274 9.47 6.04 -15.28
CA ALA A 274 10.27 5.31 -16.25
C ALA A 274 10.29 6.05 -17.59
N GLU A 275 11.43 5.99 -18.26
CA GLU A 275 11.60 6.44 -19.64
C GLU A 275 11.96 5.24 -20.51
N LEU A 276 11.17 4.99 -21.56
CA LEU A 276 11.38 3.88 -22.48
C LEU A 276 11.73 4.41 -23.87
N ALA A 277 12.94 4.09 -24.33
CA ALA A 277 13.43 4.36 -25.67
C ALA A 277 13.31 3.13 -26.58
N ALA A 278 13.52 3.29 -27.89
CA ALA A 278 13.44 2.21 -28.87
C ALA A 278 14.27 0.98 -28.48
N GLY A 279 15.49 1.20 -27.96
CA GLY A 279 16.39 0.13 -27.52
C GLY A 279 15.82 -0.76 -26.41
N TYR A 280 14.92 -0.25 -25.56
CA TYR A 280 14.21 -1.08 -24.57
C TYR A 280 13.27 -2.07 -25.28
N PHE A 281 12.47 -1.58 -26.22
CA PHE A 281 11.48 -2.39 -26.94
C PHE A 281 12.14 -3.44 -27.84
N GLU A 282 13.32 -3.16 -28.38
CA GLU A 282 14.11 -4.15 -29.13
C GLU A 282 14.45 -5.39 -28.27
N LEU A 283 14.72 -5.19 -26.98
CA LEU A 283 15.13 -6.24 -26.04
C LEU A 283 13.98 -7.04 -25.43
N ILE A 284 12.77 -6.49 -25.37
CA ILE A 284 11.61 -7.23 -24.82
C ILE A 284 11.04 -8.20 -25.86
N GLN A 285 10.33 -9.21 -25.36
CA GLN A 285 9.65 -10.19 -26.20
C GLN A 285 8.45 -9.53 -26.92
N PRO A 286 8.05 -10.04 -28.09
CA PRO A 286 6.76 -9.68 -28.69
C PRO A 286 5.60 -9.93 -27.73
N ASP A 287 4.47 -9.29 -27.97
CA ASP A 287 3.22 -9.48 -27.25
C ASP A 287 3.30 -9.23 -25.71
N THR A 288 4.19 -8.32 -25.29
CA THR A 288 4.37 -7.96 -23.88
C THR A 288 3.25 -7.02 -23.41
N SER A 289 2.61 -7.32 -22.28
CA SER A 289 1.77 -6.34 -21.57
C SER A 289 2.63 -5.40 -20.74
N LEU A 290 2.31 -4.10 -20.75
CA LEU A 290 2.93 -3.13 -19.84
C LEU A 290 1.97 -2.81 -18.70
N VAL A 291 2.40 -3.04 -17.46
CA VAL A 291 1.66 -2.62 -16.26
C VAL A 291 2.44 -1.47 -15.63
N VAL A 292 1.88 -0.27 -15.69
CA VAL A 292 2.58 0.97 -15.33
C VAL A 292 1.99 1.54 -14.06
N PHE A 293 2.81 1.70 -13.03
CA PHE A 293 2.51 2.45 -11.82
C PHE A 293 3.44 3.68 -11.77
N GLY A 294 2.85 4.88 -11.80
CA GLY A 294 3.61 6.14 -11.85
C GLY A 294 3.65 6.78 -13.24
N ASN A 295 4.71 7.53 -13.55
CA ASN A 295 4.83 8.26 -14.80
C ASN A 295 5.68 7.50 -15.83
N LEU A 296 5.10 7.18 -16.99
CA LEU A 296 5.83 6.61 -18.12
C LEU A 296 6.07 7.68 -19.19
N THR A 297 7.32 7.85 -19.61
CA THR A 297 7.68 8.67 -20.76
C THR A 297 8.18 7.78 -21.90
N LEU A 298 7.62 7.92 -23.09
CA LEU A 298 8.16 7.30 -24.30
C LEU A 298 9.08 8.30 -25.00
N ALA A 299 10.29 7.88 -25.35
CA ALA A 299 11.24 8.74 -26.06
C ALA A 299 10.85 8.93 -27.53
N ASP A 300 11.39 9.97 -28.16
CA ASP A 300 11.09 10.36 -29.56
C ASP A 300 11.50 9.30 -30.60
N ASP A 301 12.40 8.38 -30.23
CA ASP A 301 12.88 7.32 -31.11
C ASP A 301 11.94 6.10 -31.17
N VAL A 302 10.93 6.03 -30.30
CA VAL A 302 9.93 4.96 -30.30
C VAL A 302 8.97 5.15 -31.48
N THR A 303 8.82 4.12 -32.32
CA THR A 303 7.93 4.17 -33.50
C THR A 303 6.59 3.45 -33.24
N PRO A 304 5.51 3.82 -33.96
CA PRO A 304 4.24 3.10 -33.89
C PRO A 304 4.37 1.61 -34.22
N GLU A 305 5.23 1.27 -35.18
CA GLU A 305 5.51 -0.10 -35.62
C GLU A 305 6.14 -0.91 -34.50
N LEU A 306 7.12 -0.33 -33.79
CA LEU A 306 7.81 -0.97 -32.69
C LEU A 306 6.86 -1.24 -31.52
N LEU A 307 6.01 -0.27 -31.15
CA LEU A 307 4.98 -0.48 -30.13
C LEU A 307 3.99 -1.58 -30.54
N ARG A 308 3.46 -1.53 -31.78
CA ARG A 308 2.52 -2.55 -32.27
C ARG A 308 3.12 -3.96 -32.29
N GLN A 309 4.42 -4.07 -32.56
CA GLN A 309 5.12 -5.36 -32.60
C GLN A 309 5.41 -5.91 -31.20
N LYS A 310 5.68 -5.03 -30.22
CA LYS A 310 6.23 -5.43 -28.91
C LYS A 310 5.22 -5.39 -27.78
N VAL A 311 4.20 -4.56 -27.88
CA VAL A 311 3.24 -4.29 -26.80
C VAL A 311 1.85 -4.77 -27.18
N THR A 312 1.29 -5.70 -26.41
CA THR A 312 -0.09 -6.19 -26.58
C THR A 312 -1.09 -5.20 -26.01
N ASP A 313 -0.85 -4.75 -24.78
CA ASP A 313 -1.72 -3.84 -24.05
C ASP A 313 -0.95 -3.08 -22.96
N ILE A 314 -1.57 -2.01 -22.49
CA ILE A 314 -1.09 -1.18 -21.40
C ILE A 314 -2.19 -1.09 -20.33
N VAL A 315 -1.83 -1.40 -19.09
CA VAL A 315 -2.61 -1.09 -17.90
C VAL A 315 -1.91 0.06 -17.19
N LEU A 316 -2.53 1.24 -17.20
CA LEU A 316 -1.90 2.49 -16.75
C LEU A 316 -2.48 2.97 -15.43
N PHE A 317 -1.65 2.96 -14.37
CA PHE A 317 -1.90 3.56 -13.06
C PHE A 317 -1.02 4.79 -12.85
N GLY A 318 -1.33 5.88 -13.56
CA GLY A 318 -0.57 7.13 -13.49
C GLY A 318 -0.60 7.89 -14.81
N ASN A 319 0.49 8.58 -15.15
CA ASN A 319 0.53 9.39 -16.37
C ASN A 319 1.45 8.77 -17.41
N LEU A 320 1.09 8.93 -18.68
CA LEU A 320 1.91 8.52 -19.81
C LEU A 320 2.13 9.73 -20.71
N THR A 321 3.39 10.08 -20.96
CA THR A 321 3.79 11.12 -21.92
C THR A 321 4.45 10.46 -23.12
N ALA A 322 4.02 10.82 -24.33
CA ALA A 322 4.57 10.25 -25.56
C ALA A 322 4.69 11.32 -26.66
N PRO A 323 5.53 11.11 -27.69
CA PRO A 323 5.53 11.94 -28.88
C PRO A 323 4.12 12.03 -29.48
N ALA A 324 3.73 13.20 -29.99
CA ALA A 324 2.36 13.44 -30.46
C ALA A 324 1.87 12.40 -31.49
N ALA A 325 2.78 11.88 -32.32
CA ALA A 325 2.49 10.84 -33.30
C ALA A 325 2.14 9.47 -32.67
N LEU A 326 2.60 9.19 -31.45
CA LEU A 326 2.34 7.92 -30.75
C LEU A 326 1.07 7.95 -29.90
N VAL A 327 0.57 9.13 -29.53
CA VAL A 327 -0.57 9.26 -28.59
C VAL A 327 -1.79 8.43 -29.02
N PRO A 328 -2.26 8.45 -30.29
CA PRO A 328 -3.40 7.61 -30.70
C PRO A 328 -3.13 6.11 -30.56
N MET A 329 -1.89 5.67 -30.82
CA MET A 329 -1.49 4.26 -30.67
C MET A 329 -1.48 3.86 -29.20
N VAL A 330 -0.88 4.68 -28.33
CA VAL A 330 -0.84 4.44 -26.89
C VAL A 330 -2.25 4.39 -26.31
N GLN A 331 -3.13 5.31 -26.71
CA GLN A 331 -4.55 5.29 -26.32
C GLN A 331 -5.25 4.01 -26.77
N ALA A 332 -4.98 3.52 -27.98
CA ALA A 332 -5.57 2.28 -28.47
C ALA A 332 -5.04 1.02 -27.76
N LEU A 333 -3.77 1.02 -27.34
CA LEU A 333 -3.15 -0.08 -26.59
C LEU A 333 -3.51 -0.05 -25.09
N THR A 334 -3.89 1.11 -24.55
CA THR A 334 -4.25 1.26 -23.14
C THR A 334 -5.67 0.72 -22.90
N ILE A 335 -5.76 -0.47 -22.33
CA ILE A 335 -7.04 -1.16 -22.08
C ILE A 335 -7.69 -0.74 -20.76
N GLU A 336 -6.87 -0.28 -19.81
CA GLU A 336 -7.30 0.22 -18.50
C GLU A 336 -6.50 1.48 -18.20
N GLN A 337 -7.19 2.62 -17.99
CA GLN A 337 -6.56 3.93 -17.81
C GLN A 337 -7.00 4.59 -16.50
N TYR A 338 -6.05 4.69 -15.57
CA TYR A 338 -6.18 5.35 -14.28
C TYR A 338 -5.22 6.53 -14.17
N GLY A 339 -5.40 7.51 -15.06
CA GLY A 339 -4.66 8.76 -15.10
C GLY A 339 -4.69 9.36 -16.50
N ASN A 340 -3.61 10.02 -16.95
CA ASN A 340 -3.63 10.80 -18.19
C ASN A 340 -2.61 10.31 -19.21
N ILE A 341 -3.01 10.32 -20.48
CA ILE A 341 -2.10 10.15 -21.61
C ILE A 341 -1.97 11.52 -22.29
N THR A 342 -0.74 12.04 -22.41
CA THR A 342 -0.47 13.39 -22.94
C THR A 342 0.63 13.38 -23.99
N ALA A 343 0.61 14.36 -24.88
CA ALA A 343 1.67 14.57 -25.85
C ALA A 343 2.85 15.29 -25.19
N ALA A 344 4.08 14.90 -25.53
CA ALA A 344 5.26 15.64 -25.12
C ALA A 344 5.17 17.10 -25.60
N GLY A 345 5.38 18.06 -24.69
CA GLY A 345 5.34 19.50 -24.98
C GLY A 345 3.97 20.18 -24.88
N SER A 346 2.92 19.51 -24.38
CA SER A 346 1.58 20.10 -24.21
C SER A 346 1.30 20.69 -22.82
N ALA A 347 2.33 20.98 -22.01
CA ALA A 347 2.22 21.46 -20.64
C ALA A 347 2.37 22.99 -20.51
#